data_AF-A0A972MGC8-F1
#
_entry.id   AF-A0A972MGC8-F1
#
_cell.length_a   1.000
_cell.length_b   1.000
_cell.length_c   1.000
_cell.angle_alpha   90.00
_cell.angle_beta   90.00
_cell.angle_gamma   90.00
#
_symmetry.space_group_name_H-M   'P 1'
#
loop_
_entity.id
_entity.type
_entity.pdbx_description
1 polymer ?
#
loop_
_entity_poly.entity_id
_entity_poly.type
_entity_poly.pdbx_seq_one_letter_code
_entity_poly.pdbx_strand_id
1 'polypeptide(L)'
;MERISLVLEKAWQAPAWKRALKAAKILEAWPRLVGQPIARAARPLGYARGALILEVCDHIWLQRLRFEERKILKLLNEACGERVFERL
;
A
#
# COMPACT_ATOMS: atom_id res chain seq x y z
N MET A 1 -30.65 -6.74 11.05
CA MET A 1 -29.60 -6.02 10.29
C MET A 1 -28.44 -5.60 11.23
N GLU A 2 -28.02 -6.43 12.20
CA GLU A 2 -27.15 -5.98 13.33
C GLU A 2 -25.74 -6.59 13.36
N ARG A 3 -25.37 -7.43 12.39
CA ARG A 3 -24.06 -8.12 12.43
C ARG A 3 -22.89 -7.26 11.94
N ILE A 4 -23.16 -6.23 11.12
CA ILE A 4 -22.11 -5.38 10.54
C ILE A 4 -21.46 -4.48 11.60
N SER A 5 -22.25 -3.92 12.53
CA SER A 5 -21.77 -3.05 13.62
C SER A 5 -20.79 -3.78 14.55
N LEU A 6 -21.05 -5.05 14.89
CA LEU A 6 -20.17 -5.86 15.75
C LEU A 6 -18.83 -6.22 15.06
N VAL A 7 -18.84 -6.41 13.74
CA VAL A 7 -17.62 -6.66 12.96
C VAL A 7 -16.78 -5.38 12.85
N LEU A 8 -17.42 -4.22 12.69
CA LEU A 8 -16.78 -2.91 12.71
C LEU A 8 -16.08 -2.63 14.06
N GLU A 9 -16.75 -2.88 15.19
CA GLU A 9 -16.17 -2.62 16.52
C GLU A 9 -14.97 -3.52 16.84
N LYS A 10 -15.05 -4.82 16.49
CA LYS A 10 -13.92 -5.74 16.71
C LYS A 10 -12.76 -5.49 15.74
N ALA A 11 -13.03 -5.06 14.51
CA ALA A 11 -11.99 -4.69 13.56
C ALA A 11 -11.26 -3.40 13.96
N TRP A 12 -11.94 -2.49 14.66
CA TRP A 12 -11.37 -1.21 15.12
C TRP A 12 -10.28 -1.35 16.18
N GLN A 13 -10.39 -2.37 17.03
CA GLN A 13 -9.44 -2.67 18.11
C GLN A 13 -8.18 -3.41 17.62
N ALA A 14 -8.18 -3.92 16.38
CA ALA A 14 -7.08 -4.70 15.86
C ALA A 14 -5.94 -3.79 15.34
N PRO A 15 -4.66 -4.05 15.70
CA PRO A 15 -3.51 -3.32 15.18
C PRO A 15 -3.42 -3.27 13.64
N ALA A 16 -4.02 -4.27 12.99
CA ALA A 16 -4.09 -4.38 11.53
C ALA A 16 -4.84 -3.22 10.87
N TRP A 17 -5.92 -2.73 11.48
CA TRP A 17 -6.70 -1.60 10.97
C TRP A 17 -5.89 -0.30 10.99
N LYS A 18 -5.15 -0.05 12.07
CA LYS A 18 -4.27 1.13 12.19
C LYS A 18 -3.20 1.15 11.09
N ARG A 19 -2.63 -0.01 10.76
CA ARG A 19 -1.68 -0.15 9.64
C ARG A 19 -2.34 0.08 8.28
N ALA A 20 -3.53 -0.47 8.07
CA ALA A 20 -4.28 -0.27 6.83
C ALA A 20 -4.64 1.21 6.59
N LEU A 21 -5.07 1.92 7.64
CA LEU A 21 -5.32 3.37 7.56
C LEU A 21 -4.06 4.18 7.25
N LYS A 22 -2.94 3.86 7.90
CA LYS A 22 -1.65 4.50 7.59
C LYS A 22 -1.23 4.25 6.14
N ALA A 23 -1.35 3.01 5.68
CA ALA A 23 -1.06 2.65 4.30
C ALA A 23 -1.93 3.47 3.34
N ALA A 24 -3.24 3.51 3.54
CA ALA A 24 -4.16 4.30 2.72
C ALA A 24 -3.75 5.78 2.62
N LYS A 25 -3.43 6.41 3.76
CA LYS A 25 -2.98 7.81 3.81
C LYS A 25 -1.70 8.05 3.01
N ILE A 26 -0.73 7.14 3.08
CA ILE A 26 0.53 7.25 2.31
C ILE A 26 0.28 7.05 0.81
N LEU A 27 -0.61 6.13 0.45
CA LEU A 27 -0.93 5.83 -0.95
C LEU A 27 -1.68 6.98 -1.64
N GLU A 28 -2.38 7.85 -0.90
CA GLU A 28 -2.92 9.11 -1.46
C GLU A 28 -1.81 10.02 -2.01
N ALA A 29 -0.61 9.97 -1.44
CA ALA A 29 0.55 10.73 -1.89
C ALA A 29 1.43 9.97 -2.91
N TRP A 30 0.95 8.86 -3.48
CA TRP A 30 1.72 7.97 -4.34
C TRP A 30 2.54 8.70 -5.44
N PRO A 31 1.97 9.59 -6.27
CA PRO A 31 2.73 10.25 -7.33
C PRO A 31 3.88 11.13 -6.82
N ARG A 32 3.74 11.69 -5.62
CA ARG A 32 4.78 12.50 -4.98
C ARG A 32 5.91 11.62 -4.43
N LEU A 33 5.58 10.42 -3.95
CA LEU A 33 6.54 9.47 -3.39
C LEU A 33 7.35 8.80 -4.50
N VAL A 34 6.69 8.07 -5.40
CA VAL A 34 7.39 7.24 -6.40
C VAL A 34 7.79 8.03 -7.66
N GLY A 35 7.29 9.25 -7.81
CA GLY A 35 7.51 10.09 -8.99
C GLY A 35 6.59 9.73 -10.17
N GLN A 36 6.52 10.66 -11.12
CA GLN A 36 5.59 10.58 -12.27
C GLN A 36 5.73 9.33 -13.15
N PRO A 37 6.94 8.82 -13.48
CA PRO A 37 7.07 7.66 -14.35
C PRO A 37 6.40 6.42 -13.75
N ILE A 38 6.68 6.14 -12.47
CA ILE A 38 6.12 4.98 -11.77
C ILE A 38 4.62 5.19 -11.54
N ALA A 39 4.19 6.39 -11.14
CA ALA A 39 2.79 6.64 -10.84
C ALA A 39 1.86 6.57 -12.06
N ARG A 40 2.39 6.80 -13.27
CA ARG A 40 1.66 6.60 -14.52
C ARG A 40 1.52 5.14 -14.89
N ALA A 41 2.56 4.35 -14.61
CA ALA A 41 2.63 2.94 -14.99
C ALA A 41 2.07 1.98 -13.95
N ALA A 42 2.06 2.38 -12.67
CA ALA A 42 1.67 1.56 -11.54
C ALA A 42 0.80 2.36 -10.57
N ARG A 43 -0.40 1.85 -10.27
CA ARG A 43 -1.37 2.50 -9.40
C ARG A 43 -1.74 1.61 -8.21
N PRO A 44 -1.81 2.15 -7.00
CA PRO A 44 -2.31 1.39 -5.85
C PRO A 44 -3.77 0.98 -6.02
N LEU A 45 -4.06 -0.32 -5.89
CA LEU A 45 -5.42 -0.85 -5.79
C LEU A 45 -5.85 -1.09 -4.34
N GLY A 46 -4.89 -1.41 -3.46
CA GLY A 46 -5.20 -1.67 -2.07
C GLY A 46 -4.02 -2.18 -1.25
N TYR A 47 -4.27 -2.43 0.02
CA TYR A 47 -3.29 -2.96 0.96
C TYR A 47 -3.92 -4.08 1.78
N ALA A 48 -3.23 -5.22 1.90
CA ALA A 48 -3.69 -6.34 2.70
C ALA A 48 -2.52 -7.12 3.29
N ARG A 49 -2.53 -7.30 4.62
CA ARG A 49 -1.53 -8.12 5.35
C ARG A 49 -0.08 -7.81 4.94
N GLY A 50 0.30 -6.53 4.94
CA GLY A 50 1.65 -6.10 4.57
C GLY A 50 1.92 -6.02 3.07
N ALA A 51 1.03 -6.51 2.22
CA ALA A 51 1.17 -6.46 0.77
C ALA A 51 0.49 -5.21 0.19
N LEU A 52 1.21 -4.44 -0.63
CA LEU A 52 0.64 -3.44 -1.52
C LEU A 52 0.18 -4.14 -2.80
N ILE A 53 -1.04 -3.89 -3.25
CA ILE A 53 -1.55 -4.41 -4.51
C ILE A 53 -1.49 -3.29 -5.54
N LEU A 54 -0.80 -3.54 -6.66
CA LEU A 54 -0.63 -2.58 -7.74
C LEU A 54 -1.33 -3.06 -9.02
N GLU A 55 -2.06 -2.16 -9.66
CA GLU A 55 -2.37 -2.25 -11.08
C GLU A 55 -1.16 -1.77 -11.86
N VAL A 56 -0.72 -2.54 -12.87
CA VAL A 56 0.44 -2.19 -13.70
C VAL A 56 0.01 -2.21 -15.16
N CYS A 57 0.47 -1.23 -15.93
CA CYS A 57 0.05 -1.07 -17.33
C CYS A 57 0.54 -2.19 -18.26
N ASP A 58 1.71 -2.77 -18.00
CA ASP A 58 2.29 -3.84 -18.82
C ASP A 58 3.36 -4.66 -18.09
N HIS A 59 3.82 -5.72 -18.75
CA HIS A 59 4.83 -6.65 -18.21
C HIS A 59 6.22 -6.04 -18.02
N ILE A 60 6.61 -5.02 -18.80
CA ILE A 60 7.92 -4.37 -18.70
C ILE A 60 7.97 -3.60 -17.37
N TRP A 61 6.90 -2.86 -17.06
CA TRP A 61 6.78 -2.18 -15.78
C TRP A 61 6.67 -3.15 -14.60
N LEU A 62 6.00 -4.28 -14.77
CA LEU A 62 5.96 -5.31 -13.73
C LEU A 62 7.37 -5.82 -13.39
N GLN A 63 8.20 -6.12 -14.40
CA GLN A 63 9.58 -6.54 -14.18
C GLN A 63 10.41 -5.45 -13.50
N ARG A 64 10.25 -4.20 -13.94
CA ARG A 64 10.94 -3.06 -13.34
C ARG A 64 10.56 -2.86 -11.87
N LEU A 65 9.27 -2.91 -11.55
CA LEU A 65 8.78 -2.78 -10.17
C LEU A 65 9.31 -3.89 -9.27
N ARG A 66 9.45 -5.12 -9.78
CA ARG A 66 10.08 -6.23 -9.05
C ARG A 66 11.55 -5.95 -8.76
N PHE A 67 12.28 -5.38 -9.71
CA PHE A 67 13.67 -4.99 -9.50
C PHE A 67 13.80 -3.83 -8.49
N GLU A 68 12.89 -2.85 -8.56
CA GLU A 68 12.85 -1.69 -7.66
C GLU A 68 12.07 -1.94 -6.36
N GLU A 69 11.54 -3.15 -6.13
CA GLU A 69 10.62 -3.47 -5.04
C GLU A 69 11.18 -3.02 -3.69
N ARG A 70 12.41 -3.42 -3.39
CA ARG A 70 13.07 -3.08 -2.12
C ARG A 70 13.18 -1.56 -1.92
N LYS A 71 13.45 -0.82 -2.99
CA LYS A 71 13.58 0.65 -2.96
C LYS A 71 12.21 1.30 -2.72
N ILE A 72 11.18 0.84 -3.42
CA ILE A 72 9.80 1.33 -3.27
C ILE A 72 9.30 1.04 -1.85
N LEU A 73 9.44 -0.20 -1.36
CA LEU A 73 9.04 -0.57 0.00
C LEU A 73 9.77 0.26 1.06
N LYS A 74 11.08 0.49 0.90
CA LYS A 74 11.85 1.33 1.80
C LYS A 74 11.29 2.76 1.84
N LEU A 75 11.10 3.37 0.68
CA LEU A 75 10.54 4.71 0.56
C LEU A 75 9.16 4.85 1.22
N LEU A 76 8.25 3.89 0.96
CA LEU A 76 6.91 3.90 1.53
C LEU A 76 6.93 3.73 3.06
N ASN A 77 7.80 2.87 3.58
CA ASN A 77 7.94 2.65 5.01
C ASN A 77 8.59 3.85 5.72
N GLU A 78 9.57 4.51 5.08
CA GLU A 78 10.14 5.76 5.56
C GLU A 78 9.06 6.86 5.65
N ALA A 79 8.19 6.96 4.64
CA ALA A 79 7.06 7.88 4.68
C ALA A 79 6.02 7.53 5.77
N CYS A 80 5.80 6.24 6.05
CA CYS A 80 4.95 5.77 7.15
C CYS A 80 5.55 6.01 8.55
N GLY A 81 6.87 6.15 8.66
CA GLY A 81 7.61 6.16 9.93
C GLY A 81 7.65 4.79 10.64
N GLU A 82 7.16 3.73 10.00
CA GLU A 82 7.20 2.35 10.51
C GLU A 82 7.16 1.36 9.34
N ARG A 83 7.52 0.10 9.59
CA ARG A 83 7.49 -0.96 8.59
C ARG A 83 6.06 -1.51 8.39
N VAL A 84 5.31 -0.91 7.46
CA VAL A 84 3.92 -1.28 7.09
C VAL A 84 3.86 -2.14 5.84
N PHE A 85 4.73 -1.86 4.87
CA PHE A 85 4.80 -2.53 3.57
C PHE A 85 5.93 -3.56 3.56
N GLU A 86 5.59 -4.80 3.24
CA GLU A 86 6.50 -5.94 3.27
C GLU A 86 6.77 -6.49 1.87
N ARG A 87 5.83 -6.32 0.93
CA ARG A 87 5.88 -6.80 -0.46
C ARG A 87 4.92 -6.03 -1.38
N LEU A 88 5.18 -6.09 -2.69
CA LEU A 88 4.33 -5.55 -3.77
C LEU A 88 3.49 -6.65 -4.46
#